data_AF-A0A645GX20-F1
#
_entry.id   AF-A0A645GX20-F1
#
_cell.length_a   1.000
_cell.length_b   1.000
_cell.length_c   1.000
_cell.angle_alpha   90.00
_cell.angle_beta   90.00
_cell.angle_gamma   90.00
#
_symmetry.space_group_name_H-M   'P 1'
#
loop_
_entity.id
_entity.type
_entity.pdbx_description
1 polymer ?
#
loop_
_entity_poly.entity_id
_entity_poly.type
_entity_poly.pdbx_seq_one_letter_code
_entity_poly.pdbx_strand_id
1 'polypeptide(L)' 'MLKKTLGFLKENRFREVFIRVWNKNFSALRLYTDAGFEVVGKIFQWKWFTDRKTRFLMEKLYLKRGL' A
#
# COMPACT_ATOMS: atom_id res chain seq x y z
N MET A 1 1.91 -15.00 2.89
CA MET A 1 1.13 -14.37 1.80
C MET A 1 1.90 -13.20 1.15
N LEU A 2 2.31 -12.16 1.88
CA LEU A 2 3.06 -11.00 1.31
C LEU A 2 4.36 -11.38 0.58
N LYS A 3 5.20 -12.25 1.16
CA LYS A 3 6.44 -12.73 0.52
C LYS A 3 6.20 -13.38 -0.85
N LYS A 4 5.09 -14.14 -0.99
CA LYS A 4 4.71 -14.77 -2.26
C LYS A 4 4.36 -13.72 -3.31
N THR A 5 3.59 -12.69 -2.94
CA THR A 5 3.27 -11.56 -3.82
C THR A 5 4.53 -10.81 -4.25
N LEU A 6 5.46 -10.53 -3.32
CA LEU A 6 6.72 -9.85 -3.66
C LEU A 6 7.62 -10.68 -4.58
N GLY A 7 7.62 -12.01 -4.40
CA GLY A 7 8.27 -12.96 -5.30
C GLY A 7 7.67 -12.90 -6.71
N PHE A 8 6.36 -13.05 -6.82
CA PHE A 8 5.64 -12.92 -8.09
C PHE A 8 5.91 -11.58 -8.79
N LEU A 9 5.87 -10.46 -8.05
CA LEU A 9 6.16 -9.13 -8.60
C LEU A 9 7.61 -9.03 -9.10
N LYS A 10 8.54 -9.80 -8.51
CA LYS A 10 9.96 -9.82 -8.91
C LYS A 10 10.12 -10.58 -10.21
N GLU A 11 9.56 -11.78 -10.25
CA GLU A 11 9.59 -12.70 -11.39
C GLU A 11 9.00 -12.04 -12.64
N ASN A 12 7.91 -11.28 -12.46
CA ASN A 12 7.23 -10.58 -13.54
C ASN A 12 7.77 -9.17 -13.83
N ARG A 13 8.88 -8.75 -13.17
CA ARG A 13 9.57 -7.48 -13.43
C ARG A 13 8.67 -6.25 -13.43
N PHE A 14 7.72 -6.18 -12.50
CA PHE A 14 6.91 -4.97 -12.33
C PHE A 14 7.81 -3.79 -11.96
N ARG A 15 7.86 -2.79 -12.84
CA ARG A 15 8.69 -1.58 -12.68
C ARG A 15 8.22 -0.69 -11.54
N GLU A 16 6.91 -0.61 -11.36
CA GLU A 16 6.29 0.25 -10.37
C GLU A 16 5.22 -0.52 -9.60
N VAL A 17 5.30 -0.49 -8.28
CA VAL A 17 4.34 -1.17 -7.41
C VAL A 17 3.85 -0.19 -6.36
N PHE A 18 2.54 -0.01 -6.28
CA PHE A 18 1.90 0.88 -5.33
C PHE A 18 0.87 0.16 -4.48
N ILE A 19 0.74 0.60 -3.24
CA ILE A 19 -0.36 0.20 -2.35
C ILE A 19 -0.89 1.41 -1.59
N ARG A 20 -2.18 1.37 -1.25
CA ARG A 20 -2.82 2.38 -0.40
C ARG A 20 -3.20 1.75 0.92
N VAL A 21 -2.73 2.34 2.01
CA VAL A 21 -3.00 1.87 3.37
C VAL A 21 -3.71 2.97 4.12
N TRP A 22 -4.78 2.62 4.85
CA TRP A 22 -5.45 3.59 5.71
C TRP A 22 -4.47 4.09 6.77
N ASN A 23 -4.35 5.41 6.93
CA ASN A 23 -3.34 6.02 7.80
C ASN A 23 -3.46 5.62 9.28
N LYS A 24 -4.61 5.10 9.71
CA LYS A 24 -4.82 4.57 11.07
C LYS A 24 -4.42 3.10 11.24
N ASN A 25 -4.12 2.38 10.16
CA ASN A 25 -3.69 0.99 10.23
C ASN A 25 -2.16 0.89 10.34
N PHE A 26 -1.65 1.20 11.53
CA PHE A 26 -0.21 1.22 11.81
C PHE A 26 0.47 -0.14 11.58
N SER A 27 -0.21 -1.25 11.89
CA SER A 27 0.31 -2.59 11.65
C SER A 27 0.55 -2.87 10.16
N ALA A 28 -0.39 -2.46 9.30
CA ALA A 28 -0.21 -2.59 7.86
C ALA A 28 0.87 -1.64 7.33
N LEU A 29 0.91 -0.39 7.81
CA LEU A 29 1.98 0.55 7.43
C LEU A 29 3.35 -0.03 7.74
N ARG A 30 3.55 -0.51 8.98
CA ARG A 30 4.81 -1.14 9.40
C ARG A 30 5.15 -2.38 8.56
N LEU A 31 4.17 -3.25 8.30
CA LEU A 31 4.37 -4.44 7.48
C LEU A 31 4.91 -4.10 6.08
N TYR A 32 4.38 -3.06 5.43
CA TYR A 32 4.81 -2.67 4.09
C TYR A 32 6.13 -1.89 4.11
N THR A 33 6.38 -1.06 5.11
CA THR A 33 7.68 -0.39 5.26
C THR A 33 8.80 -1.39 5.52
N ASP A 34 8.56 -2.40 6.37
CA ASP A 34 9.53 -3.49 6.65
C ASP A 34 9.78 -4.35 5.39
N ALA A 35 8.82 -4.36 4.45
CA ALA A 35 8.96 -5.01 3.15
C ALA A 35 9.65 -4.14 2.07
N GLY A 36 10.08 -2.92 2.42
CA GLY A 36 10.80 -2.00 1.53
C GLY A 36 9.94 -0.99 0.79
N PHE A 37 8.64 -0.86 1.12
CA PHE A 37 7.82 0.21 0.56
C PHE A 37 8.08 1.54 1.27
N GLU A 38 8.06 2.63 0.52
CA GLU A 38 8.24 3.99 1.01
C GLU A 38 6.93 4.78 0.85
N VAL A 39 6.59 5.62 1.83
CA VAL A 39 5.44 6.53 1.71
C VAL A 39 5.78 7.64 0.73
N VAL A 40 4.99 7.77 -0.34
CA VAL A 40 5.21 8.76 -1.42
C VAL A 40 4.09 9.78 -1.56
N GLY A 41 3.04 9.67 -0.74
CA GLY A 41 1.97 10.66 -0.74
C GLY A 41 0.74 10.23 0.04
N LYS A 42 -0.28 11.08 0.03
CA LYS A 42 -1.55 10.87 0.74
C LYS A 42 -2.72 11.12 -0.19
N ILE A 43 -3.81 10.39 0.02
CA ILE A 43 -5.05 10.56 -0.73
C ILE A 43 -6.27 10.37 0.17
N PHE A 44 -7.27 11.23 0.01
CA PHE A 44 -8.57 10.99 0.60
C PHE A 44 -9.39 10.05 -0.30
N GLN A 45 -9.85 8.93 0.25
CA GLN A 45 -10.68 7.98 -0.46
C GLN A 45 -12.03 7.82 0.25
N TRP A 46 -13.12 7.94 -0.51
CA TRP A 46 -14.46 7.61 0.00
C TRP A 46 -14.59 6.10 0.25
N LYS A 47 -15.16 5.74 1.40
CA LYS A 47 -15.51 4.39 1.78
C LYS A 47 -16.97 4.33 2.15
N TRP A 48 -17.65 3.35 1.59
CA TRP A 48 -19.03 3.02 1.92
C TRP A 48 -19.01 1.93 3.00
N PHE A 49 -19.72 2.21 4.08
CA PHE A 49 -20.16 1.24 5.07
C PHE A 49 -21.63 0.95 4.80
N THR A 50 -22.15 -0.09 5.46
CA THR A 50 -23.56 -0.50 5.33
C THR A 50 -24.54 0.63 5.69
N ASP A 51 -24.14 1.51 6.60
CA ASP A 51 -24.96 2.57 7.19
C ASP A 51 -24.52 3.99 6.77
N ARG A 52 -23.29 4.17 6.30
CA ARG A 52 -22.73 5.51 6.08
C ARG A 52 -21.65 5.57 5.01
N LYS A 53 -21.42 6.78 4.49
CA LYS A 53 -20.29 7.12 3.64
C LYS A 53 -19.30 8.00 4.41
N THR A 54 -18.01 7.68 4.36
CA THR A 54 -16.98 8.48 5.04
C THR A 54 -15.68 8.56 4.24
N ARG A 55 -14.83 9.53 4.55
CA ARG A 55 -13.53 9.75 3.89
C ARG A 55 -12.41 9.18 4.74
N PHE A 56 -11.60 8.35 4.11
CA PHE A 56 -10.40 7.78 4.72
C PHE A 56 -9.19 8.52 4.16
N LEU A 57 -8.30 8.97 5.05
CA LEU A 57 -6.97 9.42 4.64
C LEU A 57 -6.09 8.18 4.45
N MET A 58 -5.67 7.92 3.22
CA MET A 58 -4.84 6.79 2.85
C MET A 58 -3.42 7.27 2.58
N GLU A 59 -2.43 6.60 3.15
CA GLU A 59 -1.03 6.71 2.76
C GLU A 59 -0.84 5.90 1.46
N LYS A 60 -0.22 6.51 0.46
CA LYS A 60 0.21 5.85 -0.78
C LYS A 60 1.67 5.43 -0.60
N LEU A 61 1.91 4.13 -0.65
CA LEU A 61 3.24 3.56 -0.54
C LEU A 61 3.70 3.03 -1.89
N TYR A 62 4.99 3.17 -2.17
CA TYR A 62 5.66 2.78 -3.40
C TYR A 62 6.83 1.86 -3.08
N LEU A 63 6.95 0.75 -3.80
CA LEU A 63 8.13 -0.10 -3.74
C LEU A 63 9.02 0.24 -4.94
N LYS A 64 10.12 0.94 -4.68
CA LYS A 64 11.15 1.19 -5.69
C LYS A 64 11.86 -0.13 -5.99
N ARG A 65 11.56 -0.75 -7.13
CA ARG A 65 12.34 -1.87 -7.64
C ARG A 65 13.29 -1.35 -8.72
N GLY A 66 14.58 -1.61 -8.51
CA GLY A 66 15.64 -1.21 -9.43
C GLY A 66 15.41 -1.73 -10.84
N LEU A 67 15.83 -0.91 -11.81
CA LEU A 67 16.02 -1.23 -13.21
C LEU A 67 16.81 -2.53 -13.41
#